data_AF-A0A5S9MB07-F1
#
_entry.id   AF-A0A5S9MB07-F1
#
_cell.length_a   1.000
_cell.length_b   1.000
_cell.length_c   1.000
_cell.angle_alpha   90.00
_cell.angle_beta   90.00
_cell.angle_gamma   90.00
#
_symmetry.space_group_name_H-M   'P 1'
#
loop_
_entity.id
_entity.type
_entity.pdbx_description
1 polymer ?
#
loop_
_entity_poly.entity_id
_entity_poly.type
_entity_poly.pdbx_seq_one_letter_code
_entity_poly.pdbx_strand_id
1 'polypeptide(L)' 'MKEGKLMKFQAEDADRFLQSKAYIDTAIIPLVGIDADQMKQTVSLGEFTILVADELERQLKGRVFSAATYIFGSE' A
#
# COMPACT_ATOMS: atom_id res chain seq x y z
N MET A 1 -9.76 -20.09 9.23
CA MET A 1 -9.04 -19.80 7.97
C MET A 1 -7.79 -19.02 8.35
N LYS A 2 -6.58 -19.46 7.96
CA LYS A 2 -5.37 -18.66 8.21
C LYS A 2 -5.43 -17.44 7.30
N GLU A 3 -5.48 -16.26 7.91
CA GLU A 3 -5.42 -14.98 7.21
C GLU A 3 -4.10 -14.94 6.43
N GLY A 4 -4.18 -15.05 5.10
CA GLY A 4 -2.97 -15.18 4.29
C GLY A 4 -2.29 -13.82 4.13
N LYS A 5 -1.02 -13.72 4.52
CA LYS A 5 -0.16 -12.54 4.45
C LYS A 5 -0.37 -11.71 3.17
N LEU A 6 -0.62 -10.41 3.36
CA LEU A 6 -0.66 -9.37 2.33
C LEU A 6 0.66 -9.33 1.52
N MET A 7 0.58 -9.14 0.21
CA MET A 7 1.72 -8.89 -0.70
C MET A 7 2.05 -7.40 -0.71
N LYS A 8 2.99 -7.02 0.17
CA LYS A 8 3.54 -5.67 0.25
C LYS A 8 4.82 -5.54 -0.58
N PHE A 9 5.30 -4.30 -0.76
CA PHE A 9 6.60 -4.02 -1.37
C PHE A 9 7.77 -4.35 -0.44
N GLN A 10 7.93 -5.64 -0.12
CA GLN A 10 9.00 -6.19 0.73
C GLN A 10 9.74 -7.30 -0.01
N ALA A 11 11.02 -7.51 0.33
CA ALA A 11 11.85 -8.53 -0.31
C ALA A 11 11.21 -9.93 -0.25
N GLU A 12 10.61 -10.28 0.88
CA GLU A 12 9.94 -11.57 1.11
C GLU A 12 8.72 -11.80 0.21
N ASP A 13 8.10 -10.73 -0.26
CA ASP A 13 6.86 -10.78 -1.05
C ASP A 13 7.15 -10.63 -2.56
N ALA A 14 8.37 -10.26 -2.93
CA ALA A 14 8.81 -10.17 -4.33
C ALA A 14 8.74 -11.53 -5.04
N ASP A 15 9.20 -12.60 -4.39
CA ASP A 15 9.14 -13.95 -4.95
C ASP A 15 7.69 -14.40 -5.18
N ARG A 16 6.81 -14.08 -4.24
CA ARG A 16 5.38 -14.40 -4.34
C ARG A 16 4.72 -13.62 -5.48
N PHE A 17 5.03 -12.32 -5.60
CA PHE A 17 4.59 -11.50 -6.72
C PHE A 17 5.06 -12.07 -8.06
N LEU A 18 6.33 -12.44 -8.20
CA LEU A 18 6.87 -13.01 -9.44
C LEU A 18 6.16 -14.30 -9.86
N GLN A 19 5.79 -15.14 -8.89
CA GLN A 19 5.03 -16.38 -9.13
C GLN A 19 3.57 -16.11 -9.54
N SER A 20 2.96 -15.03 -9.06
CA SER A 20 1.56 -14.68 -9.34
C SER A 20 1.37 -13.55 -10.35
N LYS A 21 2.45 -13.03 -10.96
CA LYS A 21 2.42 -11.82 -11.82
C LYS A 21 1.43 -11.88 -12.99
N ALA A 22 1.08 -13.08 -13.46
CA ALA A 22 0.11 -13.26 -14.53
C ALA A 22 -1.34 -12.93 -14.08
N TYR A 23 -1.60 -12.91 -12.77
CA TYR A 23 -2.91 -12.65 -12.18
C TYR A 23 -3.02 -11.25 -11.58
N ILE A 24 -1.89 -10.57 -11.38
CA ILE A 24 -1.82 -9.22 -10.82
C ILE A 24 -1.78 -8.22 -11.98
N ASP A 25 -2.86 -7.45 -12.13
CA ASP A 25 -3.02 -6.46 -13.22
C ASP A 25 -2.98 -5.01 -12.72
N THR A 26 -2.99 -4.80 -11.39
CA THR A 26 -3.19 -3.49 -10.78
C THR A 26 -2.18 -3.25 -9.64
N ALA A 27 -1.60 -2.06 -9.59
CA ALA A 27 -0.75 -1.62 -8.48
C ALA A 27 -1.46 -0.54 -7.64
N ILE A 28 -1.42 -0.68 -6.32
CA ILE A 28 -1.86 0.34 -5.39
C ILE A 28 -0.63 1.12 -4.96
N ILE A 29 -0.63 2.43 -5.20
CA ILE A 29 0.45 3.34 -4.79
C ILE A 29 -0.13 4.36 -3.81
N PRO A 30 0.03 4.16 -2.50
CA PRO A 30 -0.44 5.11 -1.51
C PRO A 30 0.34 6.43 -1.63
N LEU A 31 -0.36 7.56 -1.68
CA LEU A 31 0.25 8.89 -1.74
C LEU A 31 0.00 9.61 -0.41
N VAL A 32 1.06 10.00 0.28
CA VAL A 32 0.97 10.72 1.55
C VAL A 32 1.67 12.08 1.41
N GLY A 33 0.88 13.14 1.51
CA GLY A 33 1.39 14.51 1.57
C GLY A 33 1.98 14.82 2.94
N ILE A 34 3.03 15.64 2.98
CA ILE A 34 3.60 16.22 4.20
C ILE A 34 3.31 17.71 4.21
N ASP A 35 2.62 18.15 5.27
CA ASP A 35 2.48 19.54 5.67
C ASP A 35 2.90 19.64 7.15
N ALA A 36 3.97 20.40 7.40
CA ALA A 36 4.54 20.59 8.73
C ALA A 36 3.68 21.49 9.62
N ASP A 37 2.98 22.47 9.03
CA ASP A 37 2.09 23.39 9.76
C ASP A 37 0.81 22.67 10.21
N GLN A 38 0.39 21.65 9.48
CA GLN A 38 -0.77 20.80 9.79
C GLN A 38 -0.40 19.38 10.24
N MET A 39 0.74 19.19 10.90
CA MET A 39 1.32 17.87 11.21
C MET A 39 0.33 16.83 11.79
N LYS A 40 -0.55 17.21 12.72
CA LYS A 40 -1.55 16.27 13.29
C LYS A 40 -2.54 15.77 12.23
N GLN A 41 -3.04 16.68 11.40
CA GLN A 41 -3.97 16.34 10.32
C GLN A 41 -3.24 15.52 9.24
N THR A 42 -2.02 15.92 8.88
CA THR A 42 -1.14 15.23 7.95
C THR A 42 -0.93 13.77 8.36
N VAL A 43 -0.56 13.52 9.62
CA VAL A 43 -0.38 12.17 10.16
C VAL A 43 -1.67 11.36 10.08
N SER A 44 -2.79 11.94 10.51
CA SER A 44 -4.09 11.25 10.47
C SER A 44 -4.53 10.84 9.05
N LEU A 45 -4.32 11.73 8.07
CA LEU A 45 -4.57 11.42 6.65
C LEU A 45 -3.61 10.34 6.12
N GLY A 46 -2.35 10.38 6.52
CA GLY A 46 -1.37 9.36 6.16
C GLY A 46 -1.74 7.98 6.69
N GLU A 47 -2.10 7.88 7.96
CA GLU A 47 -2.58 6.63 8.59
C GLU A 47 -3.83 6.10 7.89
N PHE A 48 -4.81 6.97 7.63
CA PHE A 48 -6.03 6.59 6.93
C PHE A 48 -5.75 6.07 5.51
N THR A 49 -4.87 6.75 4.77
CA THR A 49 -4.48 6.35 3.41
C THR A 49 -3.84 4.96 3.40
N ILE A 50 -2.93 4.68 4.33
CA ILE A 50 -2.29 3.37 4.46
C ILE A 50 -3.31 2.29 4.83
N LEU A 51 -4.23 2.59 5.77
CA LEU A 51 -5.27 1.65 6.19
C LEU A 51 -6.19 1.28 5.02
N VAL A 52 -6.60 2.26 4.22
CA VAL A 52 -7.43 2.01 3.02
C VAL A 52 -6.65 1.20 1.99
N ALA A 53 -5.37 1.48 1.76
CA ALA A 53 -4.55 0.72 0.82
C ALA A 53 -4.41 -0.75 1.24
N ASP A 54 -4.15 -1.00 2.53
CA ASP A 54 -4.06 -2.35 3.09
C ASP A 54 -5.41 -3.09 2.98
N GLU A 55 -6.53 -2.40 3.22
CA GLU A 55 -7.87 -2.96 3.08
C GLU A 55 -8.19 -3.35 1.63
N LEU A 56 -7.85 -2.48 0.66
CA LEU A 56 -8.01 -2.76 -0.75
C LEU A 56 -7.23 -3.99 -1.19
N GLU A 57 -5.99 -4.13 -0.71
CA GLU A 57 -5.16 -5.29 -1.00
C GLU A 57 -5.75 -6.58 -0.41
N ARG A 58 -6.30 -6.52 0.80
CA ARG A 58 -7.01 -7.63 1.43
C ARG A 58 -8.24 -8.07 0.62
N GLN A 59 -9.05 -7.11 0.16
CA GLN A 59 -10.28 -7.38 -0.59
C GLN A 59 -10.02 -7.86 -2.02
N LEU A 60 -8.98 -7.35 -2.67
CA LEU A 60 -8.64 -7.65 -4.07
C LEU A 60 -7.45 -8.61 -4.20
N LYS A 61 -7.25 -9.43 -3.18
CA LYS A 61 -6.12 -10.35 -3.05
C LYS A 61 -5.93 -11.21 -4.31
N GLY A 62 -4.70 -11.25 -4.81
CA GLY A 62 -4.33 -12.01 -6.00
C GLY A 62 -4.56 -11.27 -7.32
N ARG A 63 -5.13 -10.05 -7.29
CA ARG A 63 -5.29 -9.16 -8.45
C ARG A 63 -4.53 -7.85 -8.31
N VAL A 64 -4.36 -7.38 -7.07
CA VAL A 64 -3.63 -6.15 -6.76
C VAL A 64 -2.33 -6.45 -6.04
N PHE A 65 -1.36 -5.56 -6.22
CA PHE A 65 -0.12 -5.52 -5.45
C PHE A 65 0.06 -4.14 -4.81
N SER A 66 0.36 -4.11 -3.51
CA SER A 66 0.59 -2.86 -2.78
C SER A 66 2.05 -2.46 -2.89
N ALA A 67 2.30 -1.36 -3.60
CA ALA A 67 3.64 -0.79 -3.80
C ALA A 67 4.10 0.01 -2.57
N ALA A 68 5.33 0.55 -2.63
CA ALA A 68 5.81 1.46 -1.61
C ALA A 68 4.95 2.74 -1.56
N THR A 69 4.67 3.22 -0.36
CA THR A 69 4.05 4.54 -0.14
C THR A 69 4.96 5.63 -0.70
N TYR A 70 4.39 6.51 -1.53
CA TYR A 70 5.08 7.69 -2.01
C TYR A 70 4.76 8.88 -1.10
N ILE A 71 5.80 9.50 -0.57
CA ILE A 71 5.71 10.66 0.32
C ILE A 71 6.15 11.89 -0.46
N PHE A 72 5.35 12.94 -0.43
CA PHE A 72 5.65 14.21 -1.09
C PHE A 72 5.38 15.38 -0.14
N GLY A 73 6.20 16.42 -0.20
CA GLY A 73 5.96 17.69 0.50
C GLY A 73 5.57 18.76 -0.51
N SER A 74 4.64 19.64 -0.13
CA SER A 74 4.52 20.94 -0.81
C SER A 74 5.53 21.90 -0.18
N GLU A 75 6.29 22.62 -1.01
CA GLU A 75 7.10 23.77 -0.58
C GLU A 75 6.22 24.90 -0.03
#